data_AF-A0A915EK44-F1
#
_entry.id   AF-A0A915EK44-F1
#
_cell.length_a   1.000
_cell.length_b   1.000
_cell.length_c   1.000
_cell.angle_alpha   90.00
_cell.angle_beta   90.00
_cell.angle_gamma   90.00
#
_symmetry.space_group_name_H-M   'P 1'
#
loop_
_entity.id
_entity.type
_entity.pdbx_description
1 polymer ?
#
loop_
_entity_poly.entity_id
_entity_poly.type
_entity_poly.pdbx_seq_one_letter_code
_entity_poly.pdbx_strand_id
1 'polypeptide(L)' 'MTADLFEEMLREWDGRLSQQRRKVLLFLDNFAGHPSDLKLDNIQLAFFPPNTTAKSQPMDQGIIENLKRHY' A
#
# COMPACT_ATOMS: atom_id res chain seq x y z
N MET A 1 9.50 -6.76 -4.61
CA MET A 1 9.65 -5.29 -4.70
C MET A 1 10.67 -4.88 -3.66
N THR A 2 11.64 -4.02 -4.00
CA THR A 2 12.60 -3.47 -3.03
C THR A 2 12.01 -2.22 -2.36
N ALA A 3 12.54 -1.83 -1.21
CA ALA A 3 12.09 -0.63 -0.51
C ALA A 3 12.25 0.63 -1.37
N ASP A 4 13.39 0.76 -2.06
CA ASP A 4 13.68 1.92 -2.92
C ASP A 4 12.66 2.06 -4.06
N LEU A 5 12.32 0.95 -4.72
CA LEU A 5 11.34 0.97 -5.81
C LEU A 5 9.94 1.30 -5.28
N PHE A 6 9.58 0.78 -4.11
CA PHE A 6 8.29 1.08 -3.50
C PHE A 6 8.17 2.55 -3.11
N GLU A 7 9.23 3.13 -2.54
CA GLU A 7 9.28 4.55 -2.22
C GLU A 7 9.17 5.42 -3.47
N GLU A 8 9.90 5.11 -4.54
CA GLU A 8 9.83 5.84 -5.81
C GLU A 8 8.40 5.85 -6.35
N MET A 9 7.73 4.69 -6.34
CA MET A 9 6.34 4.56 -6.76
C MET A 9 5.38 5.38 -5.89
N LEU A 10 5.57 5.38 -4.56
CA LEU A 10 4.73 6.18 -3.65
C LEU A 10 4.91 7.68 -3.87
N ARG A 11 6.14 8.16 -4.10
CA ARG A 11 6.43 9.57 -4.39
C ARG A 11 5.77 10.02 -5.68
N GLU A 12 5.85 9.20 -6.73
CA GLU A 12 5.18 9.49 -7.99
C GLU A 12 3.65 9.58 -7.80
N TRP A 13 3.08 8.62 -7.05
CA TRP A 13 1.65 8.61 -6.80
C TRP A 13 1.18 9.80 -5.94
N ASP A 14 1.95 10.17 -4.91
CA ASP A 14 1.69 11.33 -4.06
C ASP A 14 1.61 12.63 -4.88
N GLY A 15 2.55 12.82 -5.82
CA GLY A 15 2.53 13.94 -6.75
C GLY A 15 1.27 13.98 -7.64
N ARG A 16 0.84 12.81 -8.14
CA ARG A 16 -0.41 12.70 -8.91
C ARG A 16 -1.63 13.03 -8.04
N LEU A 17 -1.67 12.59 -6.78
CA LEU A 17 -2.76 12.90 -5.85
C LEU A 17 -2.80 14.39 -5.48
N SER A 18 -1.63 15.03 -5.37
CA SER A 18 -1.51 16.47 -5.16
C SER A 18 -2.14 17.25 -6.32
N GLN A 19 -1.83 16.89 -7.57
CA GLN A 19 -2.46 17.48 -8.76
C GLN A 19 -3.99 17.29 -8.77
N GLN A 20 -4.47 16.16 -8.26
CA GLN A 20 -5.89 15.87 -8.11
C GLN A 20 -6.53 16.51 -6.87
N ARG A 21 -5.76 17.18 -6.00
CA ARG A 21 -6.18 17.69 -4.68
C ARG A 21 -6.84 16.62 -3.80
N ARG A 22 -6.31 15.40 -3.83
CA ARG A 22 -6.81 14.25 -3.06
C ARG A 22 -5.86 13.89 -1.94
N LYS A 23 -6.41 13.47 -0.81
CA LYS A 23 -5.68 12.81 0.27
C LYS A 23 -6.23 11.40 0.46
N VAL A 24 -5.36 10.44 0.73
CA VAL A 24 -5.73 9.03 0.86
C VAL A 24 -5.04 8.39 2.05
N LEU A 25 -5.67 7.33 2.58
CA LEU A 25 -5.10 6.43 3.56
C LEU A 25 -4.75 5.12 2.84
N LEU A 26 -3.48 4.73 2.85
CA LEU A 26 -2.99 3.50 2.26
C LEU A 26 -2.71 2.47 3.35
N PHE A 27 -3.41 1.35 3.30
CA PHE A 27 -3.18 0.22 4.20
C PHE A 27 -2.13 -0.73 3.64
N LEU A 28 -1.12 -1.07 4.44
CA LEU A 28 -0.02 -1.96 4.08
C LEU A 28 0.15 -3.09 5.10
N ASP A 29 0.65 -4.23 4.65
CA ASP A 29 1.13 -5.29 5.54
C ASP A 29 2.53 -4.94 6.10
N ASN A 30 3.01 -5.75 7.05
CA ASN A 30 4.30 -5.55 7.70
C ASN A 30 5.48 -6.15 6.92
N PHE A 31 5.42 -6.12 5.58
CA PHE A 31 6.53 -6.58 4.77
C PHE A 31 7.77 -5.69 4.97
N ALA A 32 8.95 -6.31 5.13
CA ALA A 32 10.20 -5.59 5.43
C ALA A 32 10.63 -4.57 4.37
N GLY A 33 10.10 -4.68 3.14
CA GLY A 33 10.32 -3.70 2.08
C GLY A 33 9.41 -2.48 2.14
N HIS A 34 8.49 -2.38 3.10
CA HIS A 34 7.66 -1.19 3.28
C HIS A 34 8.34 -0.21 4.25
N PRO A 35 8.69 1.01 3.81
CA PRO A 35 9.30 2.01 4.68
C PRO A 35 8.27 2.52 5.68
N SER A 36 8.58 2.44 6.97
CA SER A 36 7.71 2.96 8.05
C SER A 36 7.75 4.48 8.17
N ASP A 37 8.87 5.10 7.77
CA ASP A 37 9.19 6.50 8.11
C ASP A 37 9.12 7.43 6.88
N LEU A 38 8.51 6.97 5.79
CA LEU A 38 8.38 7.75 4.57
C LEU A 38 7.38 8.91 4.76
N LYS A 39 7.83 10.13 4.48
CA LYS A 39 7.00 11.34 4.54
C LYS A 39 6.43 11.67 3.17
N LEU A 40 5.10 11.74 3.10
CA LEU A 40 4.29 12.05 1.92
C LEU A 40 3.22 13.08 2.31
N ASP A 41 2.81 13.95 1.39
CA ASP A 41 1.90 15.06 1.69
C ASP A 41 0.42 14.68 1.51
N ASN A 42 0.15 13.73 0.61
CA ASN A 42 -1.18 13.33 0.20
C ASN A 42 -1.52 11.88 0.57
N ILE A 43 -0.51 11.05 0.82
CA ILE A 43 -0.68 9.65 1.24
C ILE A 43 -0.32 9.51 2.72
N GLN A 44 -1.26 9.03 3.52
CA GLN A 44 -0.98 8.54 4.88
C GLN A 44 -0.83 7.02 4.86
N LEU A 45 0.27 6.50 5.40
CA LEU A 45 0.48 5.06 5.53
C LEU A 45 -0.12 4.55 6.85
N ALA A 46 -0.84 3.44 6.78
CA ALA A 46 -1.33 2.69 7.93
C ALA A 46 -0.94 1.22 7.79
N PHE A 47 -0.36 0.64 8.83
CA PHE A 47 0.08 -0.74 8.83
C PHE A 47 -0.92 -1.62 9.58
N PHE A 48 -1.22 -2.79 9.01
CA PHE A 48 -1.98 -3.81 9.73
C PHE A 48 -1.17 -4.35 10.93
N PRO A 49 -1.81 -4.98 11.93
CA PRO A 49 -1.09 -5.68 12.98
C PRO A 49 -0.17 -6.79 12.41
N PRO A 50 0.95 -7.12 13.08
CA PRO A 50 1.78 -8.24 12.68
C PRO A 50 0.99 -9.56 12.71
N ASN A 51 1.31 -10.48 11.79
CA ASN A 51 0.61 -11.77 11.61
C ASN A 51 -0.89 -11.67 11.28
N THR A 52 -1.32 -10.55 10.68
CA THR A 52 -2.70 -10.42 10.17
C THR A 52 -2.95 -11.42 9.04
N THR A 53 -3.96 -12.29 9.21
CA THR A 53 -4.33 -13.27 8.20
C THR A 53 -4.82 -12.60 6.92
N ALA A 54 -4.59 -13.24 5.76
CA ALA A 54 -5.11 -12.83 4.45
C ALA A 54 -6.60 -12.43 4.45
N LYS A 55 -7.41 -13.03 5.33
CA LYS A 55 -8.84 -12.70 5.49
C LYS A 55 -9.11 -11.24 5.89
N SER A 56 -8.20 -10.58 6.60
CA SER A 56 -8.40 -9.19 7.02
C SER A 56 -7.82 -8.19 6.03
N GLN A 57 -7.03 -8.65 5.06
CA GLN A 57 -6.38 -7.80 4.07
C GLN A 57 -7.25 -7.77 2.80
N PRO A 58 -7.85 -6.61 2.46
CA PRO A 58 -8.80 -6.54 1.33
C PRO A 58 -8.20 -6.94 -0.02
N MET A 59 -6.90 -6.70 -0.22
CA MET A 59 -6.18 -7.13 -1.42
C MET A 59 -6.12 -8.65 -1.54
N ASP A 60 -5.80 -9.35 -0.46
CA ASP A 60 -5.70 -10.81 -0.43
C ASP A 60 -7.07 -11.47 -0.62
N GLN A 61 -8.07 -11.03 0.14
CA GLN A 61 -9.42 -11.61 0.11
C GLN A 61 -10.22 -11.23 -1.14
N GLY A 62 -10.02 -10.02 -1.66
CA GLY A 62 -10.76 -9.52 -2.81
C GLY A 62 -10.05 -9.84 -4.11
N ILE A 63 -9.09 -8.98 -4.45
CA ILE A 63 -8.51 -8.92 -5.79
C ILE A 63 -7.66 -10.18 -6.08
N ILE A 64 -6.77 -10.55 -5.16
CA ILE A 64 -5.82 -11.65 -5.35
C ILE A 64 -6.55 -12.99 -5.34
N GLU A 65 -7.45 -13.22 -4.38
CA GLU A 65 -8.26 -14.44 -4.35
C GLU A 65 -9.07 -14.58 -5.64
N ASN A 66 -9.74 -13.52 -6.07
CA ASN A 66 -10.55 -13.56 -7.28
C ASN A 66 -9.69 -13.87 -8.51
N LEU A 67 -8.52 -13.24 -8.64
CA LEU A 67 -7.60 -13.51 -9.74
C LEU A 67 -7.16 -14.98 -9.76
N LYS A 68 -6.75 -15.53 -8.61
CA LYS A 68 -6.34 -16.95 -8.45
C LYS A 68 -7.45 -17.96 -8.68
N ARG A 69 -8.72 -17.55 -8.57
CA ARG A 69 -9.87 -18.42 -8.88
C ARG A 69 -10.17 -18.45 -10.38
N HIS A 70 -9.84 -17.36 -11.09
CA HIS A 70 -10.10 -17.23 -12.52
C HIS A 70 -8.97 -17.79 -13.40
N TYR A 71 -7.74 -17.84 -12.89
CA TYR A 71 -6.53 -18.30 -13.58
C TYR A 71 -5.73 -19.24 -12.69
#